data_AF-A0A950AJZ1-F1
#
_entry.id   AF-A0A950AJZ1-F1
#
_cell.length_a   1.000
_cell.length_b   1.000
_cell.length_c   1.000
_cell.angle_alpha   90.00
_cell.angle_beta   90.00
_cell.angle_gamma   90.00
#
_symmetry.space_group_name_H-M   'P 1'
#
loop_
_entity.id
_entity.type
_entity.pdbx_description
1 polymer ?
#
loop_
_entity_poly.entity_id
_entity_poly.type
_entity_poly.pdbx_seq_one_letter_code
_entity_poly.pdbx_strand_id
1 'polypeptide(L)'
;MKFDGYRALAFKAGKEVRLISRNRTNFDNDYPLLIDALKSLTAKQATIDGEIAALDDKGRSSFQLLQSYGKAKKTPLVYYVFELLFLDGADLRARPLVERRKLLARLLKKAPDHIRLSEELQAPRKSS
;
A
#
# COMPACT_ATOMS: atom_id res chain seq x y z
N MET A 1 -7.04 12.60 -2.40
CA MET A 1 -7.94 12.15 -1.31
C MET A 1 -7.08 11.77 -0.10
N LYS A 2 -7.44 12.20 1.12
CA LYS A 2 -6.78 11.74 2.35
C LYS A 2 -7.51 10.47 2.79
N PHE A 3 -6.79 9.37 2.95
CA PHE A 3 -7.36 8.17 3.56
C PHE A 3 -7.26 8.32 5.08
N ASP A 4 -8.19 7.70 5.80
CA ASP A 4 -8.12 7.58 7.26
C ASP A 4 -7.80 6.12 7.60
N GLY A 5 -6.50 5.81 7.60
CA GLY A 5 -5.99 4.46 7.75
C GLY A 5 -4.65 4.35 8.47
N TYR A 6 -4.06 3.15 8.42
CA TYR A 6 -2.71 2.94 8.94
C TYR A 6 -1.68 3.04 7.81
N ARG A 7 -0.78 4.02 7.87
CA ARG A 7 0.37 4.05 6.96
C ARG A 7 1.29 2.87 7.26
N ALA A 8 1.65 2.13 6.21
CA ALA A 8 2.52 0.97 6.30
C ALA A 8 3.55 0.96 5.17
N LEU A 9 4.66 0.27 5.42
CA LEU A 9 5.63 -0.14 4.43
C LEU A 9 5.48 -1.63 4.21
N ALA A 10 5.29 -2.03 2.96
CA ALA A 10 5.33 -3.41 2.53
C ALA A 10 6.71 -3.74 2.00
N PHE A 11 7.34 -4.77 2.58
CA PHE A 11 8.62 -5.32 2.15
C PHE A 11 8.37 -6.71 1.57
N LYS A 12 8.62 -6.87 0.27
CA LYS A 12 8.51 -8.16 -0.43
C LYS A 12 9.90 -8.70 -0.75
N ALA A 13 10.14 -9.96 -0.43
CA ALA A 13 11.29 -10.74 -0.85
C ALA A 13 10.84 -12.15 -1.27
N GLY A 14 10.72 -12.38 -2.58
CA GLY A 14 10.17 -13.63 -3.12
C GLY A 14 8.71 -13.83 -2.68
N LYS A 15 8.47 -14.87 -1.87
CA LYS A 15 7.15 -15.18 -1.27
C LYS A 15 7.01 -14.68 0.17
N GLU A 16 8.06 -14.10 0.73
CA GLU A 16 8.01 -13.47 2.04
C GLU A 16 7.55 -12.01 1.87
N VAL A 17 6.62 -11.62 2.72
CA VAL A 17 6.13 -10.24 2.79
C VAL A 17 6.07 -9.85 4.25
N ARG A 18 6.58 -8.66 4.56
CA ARG A 18 6.35 -7.98 5.83
C ARG A 18 5.60 -6.69 5.63
N LEU A 19 4.69 -6.36 6.54
CA LEU A 19 3.90 -5.15 6.53
C LEU A 19 4.11 -4.44 7.87
N ILE A 20 4.74 -3.26 7.83
CA ILE A 20 5.20 -2.58 9.04
C ILE A 20 4.65 -1.16 9.06
N SER A 21 3.98 -0.76 10.14
CA SER A 21 3.47 0.60 10.28
C SER A 21 4.59 1.64 10.41
N ARG A 22 4.25 2.92 10.27
CA ARG A 22 5.18 4.03 10.56
C ARG A 22 5.81 3.93 11.96
N ASN A 23 5.08 3.41 12.95
CA ASN A 23 5.52 3.28 14.33
C ASN A 23 6.17 1.91 14.62
N ARG A 24 6.59 1.19 13.58
CA ARG A 24 7.25 -0.12 13.65
C ARG A 24 6.41 -1.27 14.20
N THR A 25 5.11 -1.08 14.36
CA THR A 25 4.17 -2.19 14.61
C THR A 25 4.16 -3.14 13.40
N ASN A 26 4.34 -4.42 13.67
CA ASN A 26 4.25 -5.48 12.67
C ASN A 26 2.77 -5.82 12.43
N PHE A 27 2.35 -5.88 11.17
CA PHE A 27 0.99 -6.20 10.72
C PHE A 27 0.91 -7.48 9.88
N ASP A 28 1.94 -8.33 9.92
CA ASP A 28 2.06 -9.55 9.09
C ASP A 28 0.89 -10.52 9.31
N ASN A 29 0.34 -10.55 10.54
CA ASN A 29 -0.78 -11.43 10.90
C ASN A 29 -2.14 -10.71 10.95
N ASP A 30 -2.15 -9.37 10.98
CA ASP A 30 -3.39 -8.59 11.12
C ASP A 30 -4.17 -8.52 9.80
N TYR A 31 -3.46 -8.53 8.67
CA TYR A 31 -4.05 -8.31 7.34
C TYR A 31 -3.63 -9.38 6.32
N PRO A 32 -4.00 -10.66 6.53
CA PRO A 32 -3.56 -11.78 5.68
C PRO A 32 -3.93 -11.60 4.19
N LEU A 33 -5.08 -10.99 3.89
CA LEU A 33 -5.49 -10.68 2.51
C LEU A 33 -4.51 -9.73 1.80
N LEU A 34 -3.96 -8.74 2.52
CA LEU A 34 -2.97 -7.82 1.95
C LEU A 34 -1.63 -8.52 1.76
N ILE A 35 -1.24 -9.36 2.71
CA ILE A 35 -0.02 -10.16 2.63
C ILE A 35 -0.05 -11.05 1.38
N ASP A 36 -1.14 -11.77 1.14
CA ASP A 36 -1.26 -12.64 -0.02
C ASP A 36 -1.35 -11.87 -1.34
N ALA A 37 -2.05 -10.73 -1.34
CA ALA A 37 -2.06 -9.83 -2.48
C ALA A 37 -0.65 -9.32 -2.81
N LEU A 38 0.14 -8.92 -1.80
CA LEU A 38 1.52 -8.46 -1.97
C LEU A 38 2.44 -9.57 -2.47
N LYS A 39 2.27 -10.81 -1.97
CA LYS A 39 3.01 -11.99 -2.44
C LYS A 39 2.76 -12.30 -3.91
N SER A 40 1.57 -11.98 -4.42
CA SER A 40 1.17 -12.22 -5.81
C SER A 40 1.80 -11.24 -6.82
N LEU A 41 2.36 -10.11 -6.35
CA LEU A 41 3.04 -9.16 -7.23
C LEU A 41 4.22 -9.80 -7.97
N THR A 42 4.37 -9.44 -9.24
CA THR A 42 5.36 -10.07 -10.14
C THR A 42 6.81 -9.74 -9.78
N ALA A 43 7.07 -8.64 -9.06
CA ALA A 43 8.40 -8.27 -8.60
C ALA A 43 8.98 -9.33 -7.66
N LYS A 44 10.28 -9.62 -7.76
CA LYS A 44 10.97 -10.51 -6.81
C LYS A 44 11.22 -9.77 -5.49
N GLN A 45 11.64 -8.52 -5.56
CA GLN A 45 11.86 -7.67 -4.40
C GLN A 45 11.20 -6.31 -4.59
N ALA A 46 10.48 -5.84 -3.58
CA ALA A 46 9.88 -4.51 -3.62
C ALA A 46 9.71 -3.92 -2.21
N THR A 47 9.92 -2.60 -2.09
CA THR A 47 9.53 -1.84 -0.91
C THR A 47 8.51 -0.78 -1.34
N ILE A 48 7.29 -0.89 -0.83
CA ILE A 48 6.13 -0.09 -1.25
C ILE A 48 5.55 0.64 -0.04
N ASP A 49 5.38 1.96 -0.16
CA ASP A 49 4.74 2.81 0.86
C ASP A 49 3.29 3.09 0.46
N GLY A 50 2.42 3.03 1.46
CA GLY A 50 0.99 3.13 1.27
C GLY A 50 0.21 3.28 2.56
N GLU A 51 -1.10 3.28 2.42
CA GLU A 51 -2.04 3.38 3.52
C GLU A 51 -3.07 2.25 3.46
N ILE A 52 -3.23 1.56 4.59
CA ILE A 52 -4.22 0.50 4.76
C ILE A 52 -5.53 1.15 5.18
N ALA A 53 -6.59 0.91 4.41
CA ALA A 53 -7.92 1.42 4.67
C ALA A 53 -8.97 0.30 4.59
N ALA A 54 -9.92 0.33 5.53
CA ALA A 54 -11.14 -0.46 5.44
C ALA A 54 -12.22 0.38 4.75
N LEU A 55 -13.05 -0.24 3.91
CA LEU A 55 -14.11 0.45 3.18
C LEU A 55 -15.50 0.09 3.73
N ASP A 56 -16.40 1.07 3.77
CA ASP A 56 -17.83 0.86 4.02
C ASP A 56 -18.55 0.29 2.78
N ASP A 57 -19.84 -0.01 2.92
CA ASP A 57 -20.67 -0.55 1.83
C ASP A 57 -20.81 0.40 0.63
N LYS A 58 -20.43 1.68 0.79
CA LYS A 58 -20.40 2.71 -0.27
C LYS A 58 -18.99 2.91 -0.84
N GLY A 59 -18.02 2.08 -0.44
CA GLY A 59 -16.63 2.15 -0.91
C GLY A 59 -15.80 3.28 -0.27
N ARG A 60 -16.29 3.93 0.78
CA ARG A 60 -15.58 5.04 1.46
C ARG A 60 -14.70 4.50 2.58
N SER A 61 -13.52 5.06 2.76
CA SER A 61 -12.63 4.65 3.85
C SER A 61 -13.24 4.98 5.22
N SER A 62 -13.14 4.06 6.17
CA SER A 62 -13.59 4.24 7.55
C SER A 62 -12.56 3.70 8.54
N PHE A 63 -11.99 4.60 9.34
CA PHE A 63 -11.04 4.24 10.38
C PHE A 63 -11.67 3.42 11.51
N GLN A 64 -12.95 3.65 11.81
CA GLN A 64 -13.68 2.85 12.80
C GLN A 64 -13.81 1.40 12.34
N LEU A 65 -14.13 1.18 11.05
CA LEU A 65 -14.17 -0.16 10.47
C LEU A 65 -12.79 -0.83 10.55
N LEU A 66 -11.73 -0.09 10.24
CA LEU A 66 -10.35 -0.59 10.31
C LEU A 66 -9.95 -1.00 11.74
N GLN A 67 -10.27 -0.21 12.76
CA GLN A 67 -10.01 -0.55 14.17
C GLN A 67 -10.79 -1.78 14.65
N SER A 68 -11.96 -2.04 14.05
CA SER A 68 -12.78 -3.22 14.34
C SER A 68 -12.49 -4.40 13.41
N TYR A 69 -11.53 -4.28 12.49
CA TYR A 69 -11.22 -5.32 11.51
C TYR A 69 -10.87 -6.64 12.23
N GLY A 70 -11.41 -7.75 11.73
CA GLY A 70 -11.28 -9.07 12.35
C GLY A 70 -12.27 -9.38 13.47
N LYS A 71 -13.04 -8.39 13.98
CA LYS A 71 -14.05 -8.61 15.04
C LYS A 71 -15.49 -8.78 14.53
N ALA A 72 -15.77 -8.43 13.28
CA ALA A 72 -17.11 -8.43 12.68
C ALA A 72 -17.10 -8.90 11.20
N LYS A 73 -18.23 -8.72 10.48
CA LYS A 73 -18.44 -9.10 9.06
C LYS A 73 -17.24 -8.79 8.15
N LYS A 74 -17.14 -9.55 7.04
CA LYS A 74 -16.17 -9.30 5.95
C LYS A 74 -16.19 -7.83 5.55
N THR A 75 -15.16 -7.11 5.97
CA THR A 75 -14.97 -5.69 5.68
C THR A 75 -13.94 -5.59 4.55
N PRO A 76 -14.26 -4.97 3.40
CA PRO A 76 -13.28 -4.81 2.34
C PRO A 76 -12.06 -4.03 2.84
N LEU A 77 -10.87 -4.59 2.61
CA LEU A 77 -9.60 -4.01 2.99
C LEU A 77 -8.79 -3.70 1.73
N VAL A 78 -8.22 -2.49 1.69
CA VAL A 78 -7.43 -2.01 0.56
C VAL A 78 -6.15 -1.36 1.06
N TYR A 79 -5.04 -1.66 0.41
CA TYR A 79 -3.77 -0.98 0.56
C TYR A 79 -3.57 0.02 -0.57
N TYR A 80 -3.81 1.30 -0.28
CA TYR A 80 -3.63 2.40 -1.21
C TYR A 80 -2.16 2.81 -1.23
N VAL A 81 -1.44 2.39 -2.26
CA VAL A 81 0.00 2.62 -2.39
C VAL A 81 0.28 3.88 -3.19
N PHE A 82 1.26 4.66 -2.75
CA PHE A 82 1.58 5.94 -3.40
C PHE A 82 3.06 6.09 -3.77
N GLU A 83 3.94 5.23 -3.26
CA GLU A 83 5.37 5.35 -3.51
C GLU A 83 6.07 3.98 -3.56
N LEU A 84 7.03 3.85 -4.47
CA LEU A 84 7.87 2.65 -4.63
C LEU A 84 9.32 3.04 -4.32
N LEU A 85 9.87 2.49 -3.26
CA LEU A 85 11.19 2.85 -2.72
C LEU A 85 12.30 1.94 -3.23
N PHE A 86 11.97 0.68 -3.51
CA PHE A 86 12.93 -0.32 -3.99
C PHE A 86 12.21 -1.28 -4.94
N LEU A 87 12.91 -1.71 -6.00
CA LEU A 87 12.39 -2.70 -6.96
C LEU A 87 13.54 -3.54 -7.53
N ASP A 88 13.48 -4.85 -7.33
CA ASP A 88 14.33 -5.85 -7.98
C ASP A 88 15.83 -5.49 -8.04
N GLY A 89 16.39 -5.10 -6.89
CA GLY A 89 17.81 -4.75 -6.75
C GLY A 89 18.12 -3.26 -6.89
N ALA A 90 17.16 -2.44 -7.34
CA ALA A 90 17.34 -1.01 -7.49
C ALA A 90 16.71 -0.21 -6.34
N ASP A 91 17.53 0.59 -5.65
CA ASP A 91 17.05 1.66 -4.78
C ASP A 91 16.54 2.82 -5.64
N LEU A 92 15.28 3.20 -5.44
CA LEU A 92 14.59 4.21 -6.23
C LEU A 92 14.49 5.54 -5.50
N ARG A 93 14.90 5.64 -4.22
CA ARG A 93 14.69 6.83 -3.38
C ARG A 93 15.33 8.10 -3.93
N ALA A 94 16.43 7.98 -4.67
CA ALA A 94 17.10 9.09 -5.34
C ALA A 94 16.39 9.56 -6.63
N ARG A 95 15.45 8.76 -7.17
CA ARG A 95 14.72 9.11 -8.41
C ARG A 95 13.54 10.05 -8.12
N PRO A 96 13.13 10.89 -9.08
CA PRO A 96 11.95 11.73 -8.92
C PRO A 96 10.68 10.92 -8.58
N LEU A 97 9.81 11.48 -7.73
CA LEU A 97 8.55 10.82 -7.31
C LEU A 97 7.69 10.37 -8.50
N VAL A 98 7.63 11.19 -9.56
CA VAL A 98 6.90 10.87 -10.80
C VAL A 98 7.41 9.59 -11.45
N GLU A 99 8.72 9.35 -11.46
CA GLU A 99 9.29 8.11 -12.00
C GLU A 99 8.98 6.91 -11.11
N ARG A 100 9.11 7.07 -9.78
CA ARG A 100 8.75 6.03 -8.80
C ARG A 100 7.29 5.60 -8.95
N ARG A 101 6.38 6.58 -9.12
CA ARG A 101 4.95 6.33 -9.34
C ARG A 101 4.66 5.67 -10.68
N LYS A 102 5.36 6.03 -11.76
CA LYS A 102 5.24 5.33 -13.06
C LYS A 102 5.69 3.87 -12.98
N LEU A 103 6.74 3.57 -12.22
CA LEU A 103 7.17 2.19 -11.97
C LEU A 103 6.15 1.45 -11.11
N LEU A 104 5.64 2.07 -10.05
CA LEU A 104 4.59 1.52 -9.20
C LEU A 104 3.34 1.18 -10.01
N ALA A 105 2.84 2.11 -10.84
CA ALA A 105 1.68 1.88 -11.70
C ALA A 105 1.88 0.68 -12.65
N ARG A 106 3.10 0.51 -13.20
CA ARG A 106 3.43 -0.65 -14.03
C ARG A 106 3.42 -1.97 -13.24
N LEU A 107 3.97 -1.96 -12.04
CA LEU A 107 3.97 -3.12 -11.13
C LEU A 107 2.54 -3.56 -10.77
N LEU A 108 1.61 -2.60 -10.62
CA LEU A 108 0.24 -2.87 -10.20
C LEU A 108 -0.72 -3.28 -11.32
N LYS A 109 -0.30 -3.29 -12.59
CA LYS A 109 -1.19 -3.62 -13.73
C LYS A 109 -1.91 -4.97 -13.61
N LYS A 110 -1.34 -5.92 -12.88
CA LYS A 110 -1.90 -7.25 -12.61
C LYS A 110 -2.07 -7.51 -11.11
N ALA A 111 -2.02 -6.47 -10.29
CA ALA A 111 -2.20 -6.63 -8.85
C ALA A 111 -3.67 -6.94 -8.54
N PRO A 112 -3.94 -7.72 -7.47
CA PRO A 112 -5.30 -7.90 -6.97
C PRO A 112 -5.93 -6.57 -6.52
N ASP A 113 -7.26 -6.50 -6.52
CA ASP A 113 -8.03 -5.29 -6.17
C ASP A 113 -7.77 -4.77 -4.75
N HIS A 114 -7.15 -5.58 -3.89
CA HIS A 114 -6.72 -5.21 -2.55
C HIS A 114 -5.50 -4.26 -2.53
N ILE A 115 -4.80 -4.09 -3.65
CA ILE A 115 -3.67 -3.15 -3.77
C ILE A 115 -3.98 -2.17 -4.88
N ARG A 116 -4.17 -0.90 -4.52
CA ARG A 116 -4.58 0.13 -5.47
C ARG A 116 -3.60 1.28 -5.47
N LEU A 117 -3.32 1.82 -6.64
CA LEU A 117 -2.57 3.07 -6.73
C LEU A 117 -3.44 4.20 -6.15
N SER A 118 -2.93 4.93 -5.17
CA SER A 118 -3.55 6.14 -4.66
C SER A 118 -3.44 7.27 -5.68
N GLU A 119 -4.52 8.04 -5.87
CA GLU A 119 -4.49 9.26 -6.67
C GLU A 119 -3.51 10.29 -6.08
N GLU A 120 -2.87 11.06 -6.95
CA GLU A 120 -1.92 12.09 -6.54
C GLU A 120 -2.64 13.17 -5.72
N LEU A 121 -2.29 13.29 -4.43
CA LEU A 121 -2.46 14.56 -3.76
C LEU A 121 -1.41 15.49 -4.38
N GLN A 122 -1.85 16.37 -5.29
CA GLN A 122 -1.01 17.47 -5.75
C GLN A 122 -0.55 18.22 -4.49
N ALA A 123 0.73 18.06 -4.12
CA ALA A 123 1.36 19.05 -3.27
C ALA A 123 1.29 20.37 -4.04
N PRO A 124 0.91 21.51 -3.42
CA PRO A 124 0.90 22.77 -4.11
C PRO A 124 2.30 22.99 -4.70
N ARG A 125 2.37 23.19 -6.01
CA ARG A 125 3.58 23.71 -6.67
C ARG A 125 3.97 24.95 -5.88
N LYS A 126 5.07 24.90 -5.13
CA LYS A 126 5.78 26.13 -4.79
C LYS A 126 6.32 26.66 -6.11
N SER A 127 5.60 27.61 -6.68
CA SER A 127 6.14 28.49 -7.72
C SER A 127 7.39 29.16 -7.16
N SER A 128 8.38 29.29 -8.04
CA SER A 128 9.71 29.87 -7.83
C SER A 128 9.70 31.20 -7.09
#